data_AF-A0A8C9G0P4-F1
#
_entry.id   AF-A0A8C9G0P4-F1
#
_cell.length_a   1.000
_cell.length_b   1.000
_cell.length_c   1.000
_cell.angle_alpha   90.00
_cell.angle_beta   90.00
_cell.angle_gamma   90.00
#
_symmetry.space_group_name_H-M   'P 1'
#
loop_
_entity.id
_entity.type
_entity.pdbx_description
1 polymer ?
#
loop_
_entity_poly.entity_id
_entity_poly.type
_entity_poly.pdbx_seq_one_letter_code
_entity_poly.pdbx_strand_id
1 'polypeptide(L)'
;SQSLTVALTAAVPESTEDVLLKGFAMLGMENERIETAQQVNDAGEQMRDYLSGFQEQCDAILNDVNSALQHLESLQKQYLFVSTKTGTLHEACEQLLKEQSELVDLAENIQQKLSYFNELENINTKLNSPTLSVNSEGFIPMLAKLDDCIAYISSHPNFKDYPVYLTKFKQCLLKAMHLIKTYTVNTLQNLTSQLMKRDPSAVPNSDNAFTLFYVKFRAAAPKVRTLIEQVEQRSEKMPEYQQVLNEIHQCYLDQRELLLGPSISSTVTELTSQNNRDHCALVRSGCAFMVHVCQDEHQLYNEFFTKPTPKLE
;
A
#
# COMPACT_ATOMS: atom_id res chain seq x y z
N SER A 1 47.43 53.99 -15.91
CA SER A 1 48.15 54.30 -17.16
C SER A 1 47.84 55.74 -17.55
N GLN A 2 48.87 56.57 -17.43
CA GLN A 2 49.11 57.89 -18.01
C GLN A 2 47.91 58.78 -18.41
N SER A 3 47.64 59.73 -17.53
CA SER A 3 47.04 61.03 -17.84
C SER A 3 47.93 61.75 -18.86
N LEU A 4 47.47 61.87 -20.10
CA LEU A 4 48.11 62.69 -21.14
C LEU A 4 47.40 64.05 -21.16
N THR A 5 47.75 64.89 -20.19
CA THR A 5 47.45 66.32 -20.25
C THR A 5 48.39 66.92 -21.29
N VAL A 6 47.94 67.01 -22.54
CA VAL A 6 48.66 67.73 -23.59
C VAL A 6 48.51 69.21 -23.30
N ALA A 7 49.48 69.77 -22.59
CA ALA A 7 49.65 71.21 -22.47
C ALA A 7 50.11 71.75 -23.83
N LEU A 8 49.15 72.08 -24.69
CA LEU A 8 49.42 72.82 -25.92
C LEU A 8 49.70 74.28 -25.54
N THR A 9 50.93 74.56 -25.10
CA THR A 9 51.44 75.93 -25.04
C THR A 9 51.73 76.41 -26.46
N ALA A 10 50.67 76.55 -27.26
CA ALA A 10 50.70 77.46 -28.40
C ALA A 10 50.67 78.85 -27.78
N ALA A 11 51.80 79.56 -27.85
CA ALA A 11 51.84 80.98 -27.54
C ALA A 11 50.78 81.65 -28.42
N VAL A 12 49.67 82.02 -27.81
CA VAL A 12 48.62 82.81 -28.45
C VAL A 12 49.31 84.11 -28.86
N PRO A 13 49.38 84.44 -30.16
CA PRO A 13 49.90 85.73 -30.56
C PRO A 13 48.97 86.78 -29.96
N GLU A 14 49.51 87.72 -29.17
CA GLU A 14 48.74 88.77 -28.49
C GLU A 14 47.93 89.66 -29.45
N SER A 15 48.16 89.55 -30.75
CA SER A 15 47.20 89.97 -31.76
C SER A 15 47.43 89.23 -33.07
N THR A 16 46.41 88.50 -33.54
CA THR A 16 46.33 87.91 -34.89
C THR A 16 46.35 88.97 -36.00
N GLU A 17 46.05 90.21 -35.63
CA GLU A 17 46.00 91.37 -36.53
C GLU A 17 47.40 91.69 -37.08
N ASP A 18 48.45 91.58 -36.26
CA ASP A 18 49.81 92.02 -36.59
C ASP A 18 50.54 91.07 -37.56
N VAL A 19 50.23 89.77 -37.47
CA VAL A 19 50.79 88.73 -38.36
C VAL A 19 50.13 88.81 -39.74
N LEU A 20 48.81 89.04 -39.77
CA LEU A 20 48.06 89.25 -41.01
C LEU A 20 48.48 90.56 -41.70
N LEU A 21 48.66 91.64 -40.94
CA LEU A 21 49.13 92.94 -41.44
C LEU A 21 50.47 92.84 -42.18
N LYS A 22 51.44 92.07 -41.65
CA LYS A 22 52.74 91.85 -42.30
C LYS A 22 52.65 90.99 -43.57
N GLY A 23 51.78 89.99 -43.61
CA GLY A 23 51.56 89.15 -44.79
C GLY A 23 50.92 89.93 -45.95
N PHE A 24 49.87 90.72 -45.67
CA PHE A 24 49.15 91.49 -46.68
C PHE A 24 49.97 92.68 -47.22
N ALA A 25 50.87 93.27 -46.42
CA ALA A 25 51.79 94.30 -46.88
C ALA A 25 52.86 93.76 -47.86
N MET A 26 53.29 92.50 -47.71
CA MET A 26 54.30 91.90 -48.59
C MET A 26 53.74 91.54 -49.99
N LEU A 27 52.42 91.36 -50.11
CA LEU A 27 51.74 90.96 -51.35
C LEU A 27 51.20 92.13 -52.19
N GLY A 28 51.39 93.39 -51.76
CA GLY A 28 50.98 94.57 -52.54
C GLY A 28 49.47 94.75 -52.72
N MET A 29 48.66 94.14 -51.85
CA MET A 29 47.20 94.16 -51.91
C MET A 29 46.63 95.11 -50.84
N GLU A 30 46.80 96.42 -51.03
CA GLU A 30 46.39 97.43 -50.04
C GLU A 30 44.88 97.73 -50.07
N ASN A 31 44.17 97.40 -51.17
CA ASN A 31 42.75 97.74 -51.39
C ASN A 31 41.76 96.55 -51.32
N GLU A 32 42.24 95.31 -51.17
CA GLU A 32 41.39 94.09 -50.98
C GLU A 32 41.52 93.52 -49.55
N ARG A 33 42.05 94.33 -48.62
CA ARG A 33 42.33 93.95 -47.22
C ARG A 33 41.11 93.50 -46.44
N ILE A 34 39.93 94.06 -46.72
CA ILE A 34 38.74 93.84 -45.91
C ILE A 34 37.98 92.60 -46.40
N GLU A 35 37.71 92.47 -47.70
CA GLU A 35 36.94 91.34 -48.25
C GLU A 35 37.64 89.98 -48.07
N THR A 36 38.95 89.93 -48.28
CA THR A 36 39.74 88.69 -48.15
C THR A 36 39.96 88.28 -46.70
N ALA A 37 40.09 89.24 -45.77
CA ALA A 37 40.17 88.96 -44.34
C ALA A 37 38.80 88.58 -43.76
N GLN A 38 37.71 89.19 -44.25
CA GLN A 38 36.34 88.84 -43.87
C GLN A 38 35.97 87.42 -44.34
N GLN A 39 36.32 87.05 -45.58
CA GLN A 39 36.09 85.69 -46.10
C GLN A 39 36.89 84.61 -45.37
N VAL A 40 38.12 84.90 -44.93
CA VAL A 40 38.94 83.94 -44.17
C VAL A 40 38.45 83.82 -42.72
N ASN A 41 37.96 84.90 -42.11
CA ASN A 41 37.29 84.83 -40.81
C ASN A 41 35.94 84.11 -40.89
N ASP A 42 35.11 84.39 -41.89
CA ASP A 42 33.82 83.73 -42.11
C ASP A 42 34.01 82.21 -42.39
N ALA A 43 35.01 81.84 -43.20
CA ALA A 43 35.35 80.43 -43.45
C ALA A 43 35.94 79.74 -42.21
N GLY A 44 36.72 80.49 -41.40
CA GLY A 44 37.26 80.03 -40.14
C GLY A 44 36.20 79.86 -39.05
N GLU A 45 35.19 80.74 -39.01
CA GLU A 45 34.01 80.64 -38.14
C GLU A 45 33.12 79.47 -38.55
N GLN A 46 32.82 79.29 -39.84
CA GLN A 46 32.06 78.14 -40.33
C GLN A 46 32.74 76.80 -40.03
N MET A 47 34.06 76.71 -40.19
CA MET A 47 34.81 75.51 -39.82
C MET A 47 34.82 75.27 -38.29
N ARG A 48 34.83 76.35 -37.49
CA ARG A 48 34.74 76.27 -36.02
C ARG A 48 33.36 75.81 -35.57
N ASP A 49 32.29 76.33 -36.17
CA ASP A 49 30.92 75.91 -35.91
C ASP A 49 30.68 74.46 -36.34
N TYR A 50 31.27 74.04 -37.47
CA TYR A 50 31.18 72.64 -37.93
C TYR A 50 31.91 71.68 -36.99
N LEU A 51 33.11 72.05 -36.51
CA LEU A 51 33.87 71.28 -35.51
C LEU A 51 33.16 71.29 -34.15
N SER A 52 32.56 72.40 -33.75
CA SER A 52 31.75 72.54 -32.53
C SER A 52 30.52 71.63 -32.58
N GLY A 53 29.79 71.61 -33.71
CA GLY A 53 28.65 70.71 -33.90
C GLY A 53 29.05 69.23 -33.93
N PHE A 54 30.22 68.90 -34.49
CA PHE A 54 30.77 67.53 -34.41
C PHE A 54 31.18 67.14 -32.99
N GLN A 55 31.73 68.09 -32.22
CA GLN A 55 32.07 67.89 -30.82
C GLN A 55 30.81 67.67 -29.97
N GLU A 56 29.77 68.47 -30.16
CA GLU A 56 28.47 68.29 -29.51
C GLU A 56 27.84 66.93 -29.84
N GLN A 57 27.94 66.46 -31.10
CA GLN A 57 27.48 65.12 -31.48
C GLN A 57 28.28 64.01 -30.82
N CYS A 58 29.61 64.14 -30.76
CA CYS A 58 30.46 63.20 -30.03
C CYS A 58 30.12 63.18 -28.54
N ASP A 59 29.90 64.33 -27.92
CA ASP A 59 29.51 64.43 -26.50
C ASP A 59 28.11 63.84 -26.26
N ALA A 60 27.17 64.03 -27.18
CA ALA A 60 25.85 63.40 -27.13
C ALA A 60 25.95 61.87 -27.22
N ILE A 61 26.71 61.34 -28.17
CA ILE A 61 26.94 59.89 -28.31
C ILE A 61 27.65 59.33 -27.07
N LEU A 62 28.63 60.05 -26.51
CA LEU A 62 29.35 59.62 -25.32
C LEU A 62 28.44 59.61 -24.09
N ASN A 63 27.53 60.58 -23.97
CA ASN A 63 26.47 60.58 -22.97
C ASN A 63 25.50 59.41 -23.15
N ASP A 64 25.07 59.11 -24.37
CA ASP A 64 24.19 57.98 -24.67
C ASP A 64 24.85 56.64 -24.34
N VAL A 65 26.14 56.47 -24.67
CA VAL A 65 26.93 55.27 -24.33
C VAL A 65 27.07 55.13 -22.82
N ASN A 66 27.36 56.22 -22.10
CA ASN A 66 27.44 56.21 -20.64
C ASN A 66 26.08 55.85 -20.01
N SER A 67 24.99 56.38 -20.55
CA SER A 67 23.63 56.07 -20.10
C SER A 67 23.30 54.58 -20.36
N ALA A 68 23.63 54.06 -21.54
CA ALA A 68 23.46 52.65 -21.88
C ALA A 68 24.29 51.73 -20.97
N LEU A 69 25.52 52.10 -20.64
CA LEU A 69 26.37 51.37 -19.69
C LEU A 69 25.76 51.34 -18.28
N GLN A 70 25.22 52.47 -17.80
CA GLN A 70 24.51 52.52 -16.52
C GLN A 70 23.25 51.64 -16.52
N HIS A 71 22.49 51.64 -17.61
CA HIS A 71 21.33 50.75 -17.76
C HIS A 71 21.74 49.28 -17.76
N LEU A 72 22.84 48.92 -18.42
CA LEU A 72 23.36 47.55 -18.45
C LEU A 72 23.81 47.10 -17.06
N GLU A 73 24.50 47.97 -16.32
CA GLU A 73 24.93 47.70 -14.94
C GLU A 73 23.72 47.52 -14.00
N SER A 74 22.70 48.37 -14.15
CA SER A 74 21.43 48.24 -13.40
C SER A 74 20.71 46.93 -13.73
N LEU A 75 20.63 46.57 -15.01
CA LEU A 75 20.02 45.31 -15.45
C LEU A 75 20.79 44.11 -14.90
N GLN A 76 22.13 44.15 -14.90
CA GLN A 76 22.94 43.09 -14.31
C GLN A 76 22.68 42.94 -12.81
N LYS A 77 22.59 44.05 -12.06
CA LYS A 77 22.26 44.02 -10.62
C LYS A 77 20.87 43.45 -10.37
N GLN A 78 19.87 43.86 -11.15
CA GLN A 78 18.51 43.33 -11.05
C GLN A 78 18.46 41.84 -11.40
N TYR A 79 19.15 41.41 -12.46
CA TYR A 79 19.24 40.00 -12.83
C TYR A 79 19.85 39.17 -11.70
N LEU A 80 20.96 39.62 -11.11
CA LEU A 80 21.59 38.92 -10.00
C LEU A 80 20.66 38.83 -8.78
N PHE A 81 19.97 39.92 -8.47
CA PHE A 81 19.00 39.96 -7.37
C PHE A 81 17.85 38.98 -7.60
N VAL A 82 17.25 38.98 -8.79
CA VAL A 82 16.16 38.06 -9.15
C VAL A 82 16.67 36.62 -9.17
N SER A 83 17.81 36.34 -9.80
CA SER A 83 18.40 35.00 -9.85
C SER A 83 18.69 34.44 -8.46
N THR A 84 19.24 35.25 -7.57
CA THR A 84 19.52 34.82 -6.19
C THR A 84 18.23 34.55 -5.44
N LYS A 85 17.25 35.48 -5.53
CA LYS A 85 15.98 35.34 -4.82
C LYS A 85 15.16 34.16 -5.34
N THR A 86 15.09 33.97 -6.65
CA THR A 86 14.44 32.82 -7.29
C THR A 86 15.16 31.51 -6.97
N GLY A 87 16.49 31.51 -6.92
CA GLY A 87 17.28 30.34 -6.48
C GLY A 87 16.94 29.94 -5.03
N THR A 88 16.96 30.89 -4.10
CA THR A 88 16.59 30.62 -2.69
C THR A 88 15.14 30.17 -2.54
N LEU A 89 14.22 30.73 -3.33
CA LEU A 89 12.82 30.31 -3.33
C LEU A 89 12.68 28.89 -3.87
N HIS A 90 13.38 28.56 -4.95
CA HIS A 90 13.35 27.22 -5.53
C HIS A 90 13.90 26.18 -4.56
N GLU A 91 15.05 26.44 -3.91
CA GLU A 91 15.60 25.56 -2.88
C GLU A 91 14.64 25.37 -1.70
N ALA A 92 13.99 26.44 -1.23
CA ALA A 92 12.99 26.35 -0.17
C ALA A 92 11.76 25.53 -0.61
N CYS A 93 11.31 25.67 -1.85
CA CYS A 93 10.23 24.87 -2.41
C CYS A 93 10.60 23.40 -2.52
N GLU A 94 11.80 23.06 -3.01
CA GLU A 94 12.28 21.68 -3.09
C GLU A 94 12.38 21.03 -1.71
N GLN A 95 12.89 21.77 -0.71
CA GLN A 95 12.95 21.29 0.67
C GLN A 95 11.54 21.05 1.24
N LEU A 96 10.59 21.96 1.00
CA LEU A 96 9.20 21.79 1.41
C LEU A 96 8.53 20.58 0.73
N LEU A 97 8.79 20.36 -0.55
CA LEU A 97 8.26 19.19 -1.28
C LEU A 97 8.81 17.88 -0.72
N LYS A 98 10.10 17.86 -0.37
CA LYS A 98 10.73 16.72 0.28
C LYS A 98 10.10 16.43 1.65
N GLU A 99 9.97 17.45 2.50
CA GLU A 99 9.34 17.31 3.81
C GLU A 99 7.87 16.87 3.69
N GLN A 100 7.14 17.40 2.72
CA GLN A 100 5.77 16.95 2.43
C GLN A 100 5.73 15.46 2.08
N SER A 101 6.63 14.99 1.21
CA SER A 101 6.70 13.57 0.84
C SER A 101 7.00 12.70 2.06
N GLU A 102 8.00 13.06 2.88
CA GLU A 102 8.37 12.32 4.08
C GLU A 102 7.22 12.25 5.10
N LEU A 103 6.47 13.34 5.27
CA LEU A 103 5.29 13.38 6.14
C LEU A 103 4.15 12.51 5.62
N VAL A 104 3.93 12.48 4.30
CA VAL A 104 2.93 11.60 3.68
C VAL A 104 3.31 10.13 3.89
N ASP A 105 4.56 9.77 3.63
CA ASP A 105 5.07 8.40 3.83
C ASP A 105 4.91 7.97 5.30
N LEU A 106 5.21 8.87 6.24
CA LEU A 106 5.02 8.62 7.67
C LEU A 106 3.54 8.43 8.02
N ALA A 107 2.65 9.27 7.49
CA ALA A 107 1.22 9.17 7.72
C ALA A 107 0.65 7.85 7.18
N GLU A 108 1.06 7.44 5.99
CA GLU A 108 0.68 6.14 5.41
C GLU A 108 1.19 4.97 6.25
N ASN A 109 2.44 5.04 6.74
CA ASN A 109 2.99 4.03 7.63
C ASN A 109 2.19 3.90 8.94
N ILE A 110 1.82 5.03 9.55
CA ILE A 110 0.98 5.06 10.75
C ILE A 110 -0.39 4.46 10.44
N GLN A 111 -1.00 4.83 9.31
CA GLN A 111 -2.31 4.33 8.90
C GLN A 111 -2.30 2.82 8.66
N GLN A 112 -1.27 2.29 7.99
CA GLN A 112 -1.11 0.86 7.77
C GLN A 112 -1.01 0.10 9.09
N LYS A 113 -0.21 0.59 10.03
CA LYS A 113 -0.07 -0.01 11.37
C LYS A 113 -1.39 0.05 12.14
N LEU A 114 -2.08 1.19 12.11
CA LEU A 114 -3.36 1.41 12.78
C LEU A 114 -4.47 0.53 12.18
N SER A 115 -4.41 0.21 10.89
CA SER A 115 -5.44 -0.59 10.21
C SER A 115 -5.70 -1.93 10.91
N TYR A 116 -4.65 -2.63 11.39
CA TYR A 116 -4.80 -3.88 12.14
C TYR A 116 -5.57 -3.70 13.45
N PHE A 117 -5.41 -2.56 14.13
CA PHE A 117 -6.12 -2.26 15.38
C PHE A 117 -7.58 -1.89 15.10
N ASN A 118 -7.84 -1.11 14.06
CA ASN A 118 -9.19 -0.72 13.65
C ASN A 118 -10.03 -1.93 13.20
N GLU A 119 -9.38 -2.94 12.59
CA GLU A 119 -10.05 -4.17 12.19
C GLU A 119 -10.66 -4.95 13.36
N LEU A 120 -10.21 -4.72 14.60
CA LEU A 120 -10.81 -5.36 15.77
C LEU A 120 -12.31 -5.05 15.88
N GLU A 121 -12.69 -3.78 15.71
CA GLU A 121 -14.06 -3.35 15.86
C GLU A 121 -14.93 -3.88 14.71
N ASN A 122 -14.38 -3.90 13.50
CA ASN A 122 -15.02 -4.47 12.31
C ASN A 122 -15.30 -5.97 12.50
N ILE A 123 -14.31 -6.75 12.93
CA ILE A 123 -14.45 -8.19 13.15
C ILE A 123 -15.39 -8.47 14.31
N ASN A 124 -15.25 -7.77 15.43
CA ASN A 124 -16.10 -7.98 16.60
C ASN A 124 -17.57 -7.66 16.28
N THR A 125 -17.85 -6.59 15.53
CA THR A 125 -19.22 -6.25 15.11
C THR A 125 -19.82 -7.33 14.22
N LYS A 126 -19.07 -7.84 13.25
CA LYS A 126 -19.52 -8.96 12.39
C LYS A 126 -19.79 -10.22 13.19
N LEU A 127 -18.91 -10.58 14.14
CA LEU A 127 -19.04 -11.77 14.98
C LEU A 127 -20.24 -11.73 15.94
N ASN A 128 -20.63 -10.54 16.41
CA ASN A 128 -21.78 -10.39 17.30
C ASN A 128 -23.11 -10.20 16.53
N SER A 129 -23.10 -10.20 15.18
CA SER A 129 -24.31 -10.08 14.40
C SER A 129 -25.19 -11.33 14.55
N PRO A 130 -26.48 -11.20 14.90
CA PRO A 130 -27.38 -12.36 15.03
C PRO A 130 -27.68 -13.04 13.68
N THR A 131 -27.41 -12.35 12.56
CA THR A 131 -27.60 -12.88 11.20
C THR A 131 -26.34 -13.52 10.63
N LEU A 132 -25.25 -13.58 11.39
CA LEU A 132 -24.01 -14.18 10.94
C LEU A 132 -24.20 -15.66 10.66
N SER A 133 -23.81 -16.08 9.46
CA SER A 133 -23.73 -17.48 9.07
C SER A 133 -22.27 -17.85 8.81
N VAL A 134 -21.81 -18.95 9.41
CA VAL A 134 -20.48 -19.52 9.15
C VAL A 134 -20.29 -19.97 7.70
N ASN A 135 -21.39 -20.22 6.99
CA ASN A 135 -21.39 -20.58 5.57
C ASN A 135 -21.43 -19.37 4.63
N SER A 136 -21.46 -18.15 5.16
CA SER A 136 -21.41 -16.95 4.32
C SER A 136 -20.05 -16.81 3.65
N GLU A 137 -20.03 -16.32 2.41
CA GLU A 137 -18.80 -16.14 1.64
C GLU A 137 -17.77 -15.23 2.34
N GLY A 138 -18.25 -14.30 3.18
CA GLY A 138 -17.41 -13.38 3.94
C GLY A 138 -16.81 -13.95 5.23
N PHE A 139 -17.24 -15.13 5.70
CA PHE A 139 -16.78 -15.68 6.98
C PHE A 139 -15.32 -16.13 6.93
N ILE A 140 -14.94 -16.89 5.89
CA ILE A 140 -13.56 -17.39 5.73
C ILE A 140 -12.55 -16.23 5.54
N PRO A 141 -12.79 -15.22 4.68
CA PRO A 141 -11.92 -14.05 4.59
C PRO A 141 -11.80 -13.28 5.91
N MET A 142 -12.89 -13.15 6.67
CA MET A 142 -12.86 -12.52 7.99
C MET A 142 -11.97 -13.31 8.96
N LEU A 143 -12.04 -14.63 8.93
CA LEU A 143 -11.22 -15.51 9.75
C LEU A 143 -9.73 -15.39 9.39
N ALA A 144 -9.39 -15.37 8.10
CA ALA A 144 -8.02 -15.14 7.64
C ALA A 144 -7.50 -13.76 8.10
N LYS A 145 -8.32 -12.72 7.97
CA LYS A 145 -7.95 -11.37 8.44
C LYS A 145 -7.74 -11.33 9.96
N LEU A 146 -8.54 -12.06 10.72
CA LEU A 146 -8.39 -12.21 12.16
C LEU A 146 -7.05 -12.87 12.52
N ASP A 147 -6.69 -13.95 11.83
CA ASP A 147 -5.40 -14.63 12.01
C ASP A 147 -4.23 -13.68 11.72
N ASP A 148 -4.30 -12.92 10.61
CA ASP A 148 -3.29 -11.93 10.22
C ASP A 148 -3.14 -10.83 11.27
N CYS A 149 -4.25 -10.31 11.82
CA CYS A 149 -4.23 -9.32 12.89
C CYS A 149 -3.58 -9.87 14.16
N ILE A 150 -3.91 -11.11 14.56
CA ILE A 150 -3.29 -11.76 15.72
C ILE A 150 -1.78 -11.93 15.50
N ALA A 151 -1.37 -12.41 14.34
CA ALA A 151 0.04 -12.60 14.00
C ALA A 151 0.81 -11.26 14.00
N TYR A 152 0.26 -10.24 13.35
CA TYR A 152 0.86 -8.91 13.29
C TYR A 152 1.04 -8.31 14.68
N ILE A 153 -0.03 -8.32 15.49
CA ILE A 153 -0.01 -7.79 16.84
C ILE A 153 1.02 -8.57 17.66
N SER A 154 1.02 -9.91 17.59
CA SER A 154 1.96 -10.78 18.32
C SER A 154 3.42 -10.51 18.01
N SER A 155 3.73 -10.09 16.78
CA SER A 155 5.09 -9.71 16.37
C SER A 155 5.54 -8.32 16.84
N HIS A 156 4.64 -7.50 17.40
CA HIS A 156 4.92 -6.13 17.86
C HIS A 156 4.57 -5.92 19.35
N PRO A 157 5.25 -6.61 20.29
CA PRO A 157 4.99 -6.49 21.73
C PRO A 157 5.35 -5.12 22.32
N ASN A 158 6.09 -4.29 21.59
CA ASN A 158 6.55 -2.97 22.04
C ASN A 158 5.44 -1.91 22.03
N PHE A 159 4.27 -2.18 21.42
CA PHE A 159 3.16 -1.23 21.43
C PHE A 159 2.51 -1.17 22.81
N LYS A 160 2.18 0.05 23.26
CA LYS A 160 1.65 0.32 24.60
C LYS A 160 0.43 -0.55 24.96
N ASP A 161 -0.55 -0.62 24.05
CA ASP A 161 -1.82 -1.33 24.29
C ASP A 161 -1.86 -2.73 23.66
N TYR A 162 -0.72 -3.24 23.17
CA TYR A 162 -0.58 -4.58 22.59
C TYR A 162 -1.29 -5.70 23.39
N PRO A 163 -1.07 -5.86 24.71
CA PRO A 163 -1.63 -7.00 25.44
C PRO A 163 -3.17 -6.95 25.50
N VAL A 164 -3.74 -5.75 25.55
CA VAL A 164 -5.20 -5.54 25.57
C VAL A 164 -5.80 -5.93 24.22
N TYR A 165 -5.21 -5.45 23.11
CA TYR A 165 -5.68 -5.79 21.78
C TYR A 165 -5.53 -7.28 21.48
N LEU A 166 -4.38 -7.88 21.80
CA LEU A 166 -4.17 -9.31 21.61
C LEU A 166 -5.25 -10.13 22.33
N THR A 167 -5.56 -9.77 23.58
CA THR A 167 -6.61 -10.45 24.36
C THR A 167 -7.97 -10.35 23.66
N LYS A 168 -8.34 -9.16 23.17
CA LYS A 168 -9.61 -8.96 22.46
C LYS A 168 -9.67 -9.71 21.13
N PHE A 169 -8.56 -9.77 20.38
CA PHE A 169 -8.50 -10.58 19.16
C PHE A 169 -8.61 -12.07 19.44
N LYS A 170 -7.94 -12.58 20.49
CA LYS A 170 -8.10 -13.97 20.93
C LYS A 170 -9.54 -14.29 21.35
N GLN A 171 -10.22 -13.36 22.01
CA GLN A 171 -11.65 -13.51 22.31
C GLN A 171 -12.50 -13.58 21.04
N CYS A 172 -12.21 -12.77 20.02
CA CYS A 172 -12.87 -12.86 18.71
C CYS A 172 -12.61 -14.23 18.06
N LEU A 173 -11.39 -14.75 18.13
CA LEU A 173 -11.04 -16.06 17.61
C LEU A 173 -11.82 -17.17 18.32
N LEU A 174 -11.84 -17.18 19.64
CA LEU A 174 -12.61 -18.15 20.43
C LEU A 174 -14.11 -18.11 20.08
N LYS A 175 -14.68 -16.93 19.87
CA LYS A 175 -16.07 -16.79 19.40
C LYS A 175 -16.27 -17.38 18.01
N ALA A 176 -15.41 -17.06 17.04
CA ALA A 176 -15.48 -17.62 15.70
C ALA A 176 -15.37 -19.16 15.73
N MET A 177 -14.45 -19.68 16.55
CA MET A 177 -14.25 -21.11 16.77
C MET A 177 -15.50 -21.78 17.37
N HIS A 178 -16.12 -21.14 18.35
CA HIS A 178 -17.37 -21.61 18.92
C HIS A 178 -18.50 -21.68 17.89
N LEU A 179 -18.62 -20.70 16.99
CA LEU A 179 -19.63 -20.71 15.93
C LEU A 179 -19.43 -21.87 14.96
N ILE A 180 -18.20 -22.11 14.50
CA ILE A 180 -17.87 -23.23 13.60
C ILE A 180 -18.19 -24.57 14.29
N LYS A 181 -17.75 -24.73 15.55
CA LYS A 181 -18.02 -25.91 16.35
C LYS A 181 -19.52 -26.16 16.46
N THR A 182 -20.28 -25.18 16.94
CA THR A 182 -21.71 -25.30 17.18
C THR A 182 -22.45 -25.66 15.89
N TYR A 183 -22.13 -25.03 14.77
CA TYR A 183 -22.72 -25.36 13.48
C TYR A 183 -22.43 -26.81 13.06
N THR A 184 -21.17 -27.24 13.15
CA THR A 184 -20.74 -28.58 12.74
C THR A 184 -21.34 -29.67 13.63
N VAL A 185 -21.24 -29.50 14.95
CA VAL A 185 -21.80 -30.41 15.96
C VAL A 185 -23.31 -30.53 15.79
N ASN A 186 -24.03 -29.42 15.68
CA ASN A 186 -25.48 -29.45 15.48
C ASN A 186 -25.86 -30.16 14.18
N THR A 187 -25.08 -29.98 13.11
CA THR A 187 -25.35 -30.65 11.83
C THR A 187 -25.24 -32.17 11.98
N LEU A 188 -24.20 -32.67 12.66
CA LEU A 188 -23.98 -34.10 12.89
C LEU A 188 -25.02 -34.70 13.86
N GLN A 189 -25.28 -34.02 14.99
CA GLN A 189 -26.24 -34.48 16.00
C GLN A 189 -27.68 -34.48 15.49
N ASN A 190 -28.08 -33.45 14.72
CA ASN A 190 -29.41 -33.39 14.11
C ASN A 190 -29.59 -34.51 13.09
N LEU A 191 -28.56 -34.81 12.29
CA LEU A 191 -28.61 -35.89 11.32
C LEU A 191 -28.80 -37.25 12.02
N THR A 192 -28.00 -37.50 13.06
CA THR A 192 -28.10 -38.73 13.87
C THR A 192 -29.48 -38.85 14.50
N SER A 193 -29.98 -37.79 15.12
CA SER A 193 -31.32 -37.75 15.74
C SER A 193 -32.44 -38.03 14.74
N GLN A 194 -32.34 -37.52 13.51
CA GLN A 194 -33.33 -37.79 12.45
C GLN A 194 -33.32 -39.25 12.01
N LEU A 195 -32.14 -39.88 11.94
CA LEU A 195 -32.00 -41.28 11.55
C LEU A 195 -32.44 -42.25 12.65
N MET A 196 -32.25 -41.87 13.91
CA MET A 196 -32.67 -42.68 15.07
C MET A 196 -34.18 -42.63 15.33
N LYS A 197 -34.86 -41.51 15.04
CA LYS A 197 -36.32 -41.33 15.27
C LYS A 197 -37.22 -42.14 14.33
N ARG A 198 -36.68 -43.14 13.62
CA ARG A 198 -37.42 -43.89 12.61
C ARG A 198 -38.52 -44.76 13.21
N ASP A 199 -39.60 -44.87 12.45
CA ASP A 199 -40.90 -45.47 12.77
C ASP A 199 -40.80 -46.96 13.19
N PRO A 200 -41.32 -47.36 14.37
CA PRO A 200 -41.34 -48.74 14.84
C PRO A 200 -42.18 -49.70 13.96
N SER A 201 -42.92 -49.18 12.97
CA SER A 201 -43.70 -49.98 12.02
C SER A 201 -42.91 -50.49 10.80
N ALA A 202 -41.68 -50.01 10.57
CA ALA A 202 -40.85 -50.47 9.45
C ALA A 202 -40.08 -51.74 9.84
N VAL A 203 -40.44 -52.88 9.25
CA VAL A 203 -39.70 -54.15 9.41
C VAL A 203 -38.23 -53.93 8.99
N PRO A 204 -37.26 -54.12 9.89
CA PRO A 204 -35.87 -53.79 9.59
C PRO A 204 -35.23 -54.94 8.82
N ASN A 205 -34.92 -54.73 7.54
CA ASN A 205 -33.73 -55.38 6.98
C ASN A 205 -32.53 -54.55 7.46
N SER A 206 -31.68 -55.14 8.31
CA SER A 206 -30.45 -54.54 8.86
C SER A 206 -29.55 -53.95 7.77
N ASP A 207 -29.41 -54.63 6.63
CA ASP A 207 -28.60 -54.19 5.49
C ASP A 207 -29.10 -52.88 4.85
N ASN A 208 -30.42 -52.67 4.81
CA ASN A 208 -31.00 -51.43 4.31
C ASN A 208 -30.78 -50.25 5.26
N ALA A 209 -30.58 -50.52 6.56
CA ALA A 209 -30.33 -49.49 7.56
C ALA A 209 -28.89 -48.96 7.46
N PHE A 210 -27.89 -49.85 7.37
CA PHE A 210 -26.49 -49.47 7.16
C PHE A 210 -26.32 -48.60 5.91
N THR A 211 -26.82 -49.07 4.77
CA THR A 211 -26.75 -48.34 3.49
C THR A 211 -27.35 -46.94 3.62
N LEU A 212 -28.52 -46.83 4.26
CA LEU A 212 -29.17 -45.54 4.47
C LEU A 212 -28.33 -44.59 5.34
N PHE A 213 -27.73 -45.08 6.42
CA PHE A 213 -26.89 -44.29 7.32
C PHE A 213 -25.68 -43.71 6.60
N TYR A 214 -24.96 -44.52 5.81
CA TYR A 214 -23.81 -44.05 5.03
C TYR A 214 -24.22 -43.03 3.95
N VAL A 215 -25.26 -43.31 3.17
CA VAL A 215 -25.74 -42.41 2.12
C VAL A 215 -26.13 -41.04 2.70
N LYS A 216 -26.84 -41.03 3.84
CA LYS A 216 -27.31 -39.79 4.47
C LYS A 216 -26.18 -38.97 5.07
N PHE A 217 -25.19 -39.61 5.70
CA PHE A 217 -24.00 -38.93 6.20
C PHE A 217 -23.12 -38.39 5.06
N ARG A 218 -22.87 -39.18 4.02
CA ARG A 218 -22.11 -38.72 2.85
C ARG A 218 -22.78 -37.51 2.19
N ALA A 219 -24.10 -37.49 2.07
CA ALA A 219 -24.84 -36.34 1.54
C ALA A 219 -24.76 -35.07 2.42
N ALA A 220 -24.48 -35.22 3.71
CA ALA A 220 -24.33 -34.08 4.63
C ALA A 220 -22.89 -33.54 4.70
N ALA A 221 -21.89 -34.36 4.33
CA ALA A 221 -20.48 -34.00 4.43
C ALA A 221 -20.11 -32.66 3.76
N PRO A 222 -20.56 -32.35 2.52
CA PRO A 222 -20.20 -31.10 1.85
C PRO A 222 -20.63 -29.83 2.61
N LYS A 223 -21.63 -29.93 3.50
CA LYS A 223 -22.14 -28.77 4.27
C LYS A 223 -21.16 -28.29 5.33
N VAL A 224 -20.33 -29.18 5.86
CA VAL A 224 -19.40 -28.89 6.96
C VAL A 224 -17.94 -29.02 6.52
N ARG A 225 -17.67 -29.76 5.43
CA ARG A 225 -16.33 -30.05 4.93
C ARG A 225 -15.48 -28.79 4.74
N THR A 226 -15.99 -27.76 4.08
CA THR A 226 -15.24 -26.51 3.84
C THR A 226 -14.79 -25.87 5.16
N LEU A 227 -15.64 -25.88 6.19
CA LEU A 227 -15.30 -25.32 7.50
C LEU A 227 -14.26 -26.19 8.23
N ILE A 228 -14.41 -27.51 8.17
CA ILE A 228 -13.45 -28.46 8.74
C ILE A 228 -12.09 -28.28 8.09
N GLU A 229 -12.02 -28.21 6.75
CA GLU A 229 -10.79 -27.97 6.01
C GLU A 229 -10.11 -26.66 6.43
N GLN A 230 -10.89 -25.59 6.64
CA GLN A 230 -10.35 -24.32 7.14
C GLN A 230 -9.77 -24.45 8.56
N VAL A 231 -10.38 -25.24 9.43
CA VAL A 231 -9.86 -25.51 10.79
C VAL A 231 -8.61 -26.40 10.72
N GLU A 232 -8.60 -27.45 9.88
CA GLU A 232 -7.46 -28.34 9.67
C GLU A 232 -6.22 -27.61 9.13
N GLN A 233 -6.40 -26.66 8.21
CA GLN A 233 -5.31 -25.86 7.65
C GLN A 233 -4.68 -24.92 8.69
N ARG A 234 -5.42 -24.54 9.73
CA ARG A 234 -4.99 -23.56 10.75
C ARG A 234 -4.61 -24.19 12.09
N SER A 235 -4.90 -25.48 12.29
CA SER A 235 -4.68 -26.21 13.55
C SER A 235 -3.21 -26.21 14.00
N GLU A 236 -2.26 -26.16 13.07
CA GLU A 236 -0.82 -26.11 13.38
C GLU A 236 -0.36 -24.70 13.80
N LYS A 237 -1.10 -23.65 13.43
CA LYS A 237 -0.70 -22.26 13.66
C LYS A 237 -1.15 -21.75 15.03
N MET A 238 -2.35 -22.13 15.47
CA MET A 238 -2.88 -21.69 16.77
C MET A 238 -3.63 -22.82 17.50
N PRO A 239 -3.46 -22.92 18.83
CA PRO A 239 -4.03 -24.01 19.62
C PRO A 239 -5.56 -24.01 19.66
N GLU A 240 -6.21 -22.85 19.50
CA GLU A 240 -7.67 -22.73 19.49
C GLU A 240 -8.31 -23.54 18.35
N TYR A 241 -7.68 -23.57 17.17
CA TYR A 241 -8.13 -24.40 16.04
C TYR A 241 -7.94 -25.89 16.33
N GLN A 242 -6.80 -26.27 16.91
CA GLN A 242 -6.52 -27.66 17.27
C GLN A 242 -7.52 -28.19 18.30
N GLN A 243 -7.89 -27.38 19.29
CA GLN A 243 -8.89 -27.74 20.28
C GLN A 243 -10.25 -28.00 19.62
N VAL A 244 -10.74 -27.07 18.80
CA VAL A 244 -12.02 -27.25 18.11
C VAL A 244 -12.00 -28.44 17.16
N LEU A 245 -10.90 -28.67 16.45
CA LEU A 245 -10.75 -29.85 15.59
C LEU A 245 -10.89 -31.15 16.38
N ASN A 246 -10.26 -31.24 17.55
CA ASN A 246 -10.35 -32.42 18.43
C ASN A 246 -11.78 -32.67 18.93
N GLU A 247 -12.52 -31.60 19.23
CA GLU A 247 -13.91 -31.65 19.66
C GLU A 247 -14.85 -32.06 18.51
N ILE A 248 -14.60 -31.58 17.29
CA ILE A 248 -15.34 -31.98 16.09
C ILE A 248 -15.08 -33.47 15.78
N HIS A 249 -13.83 -33.92 15.84
CA HIS A 249 -13.49 -35.34 15.69
C HIS A 249 -14.23 -36.20 16.72
N GLN A 250 -14.23 -35.78 17.99
CA GLN A 250 -14.91 -36.54 19.04
C GLN A 250 -16.40 -36.63 18.75
N CYS A 251 -17.05 -35.50 18.46
CA CYS A 251 -18.47 -35.48 18.16
C CYS A 251 -18.81 -36.38 16.97
N TYR A 252 -18.01 -36.34 15.89
CA TYR A 252 -18.19 -37.22 14.73
C TYR A 252 -18.18 -38.70 15.15
N LEU A 253 -17.13 -39.13 15.86
CA LEU A 253 -16.99 -40.51 16.32
C LEU A 253 -18.14 -40.92 17.23
N ASP A 254 -18.50 -40.10 18.21
CA ASP A 254 -19.62 -40.36 19.13
C ASP A 254 -20.95 -40.52 18.35
N GLN A 255 -21.19 -39.69 17.33
CA GLN A 255 -22.40 -39.79 16.50
C GLN A 255 -22.41 -41.06 15.65
N ARG A 256 -21.26 -41.48 15.12
CA ARG A 256 -21.14 -42.73 14.35
C ARG A 256 -21.32 -43.96 15.24
N GLU A 257 -20.69 -43.98 16.41
CA GLU A 257 -20.85 -45.03 17.40
C GLU A 257 -22.31 -45.16 17.84
N LEU A 258 -22.98 -44.04 18.14
CA LEU A 258 -24.39 -44.04 18.54
C LEU A 258 -25.30 -44.62 17.44
N LEU A 259 -25.00 -44.35 16.17
CA LEU A 259 -25.81 -44.80 15.04
C LEU A 259 -25.57 -46.26 14.67
N LEU A 260 -24.31 -46.70 14.67
CA LEU A 260 -23.91 -48.02 14.18
C LEU A 260 -23.78 -49.06 15.28
N GLY A 261 -23.41 -48.67 16.51
CA GLY A 261 -23.14 -49.56 17.62
C GLY A 261 -24.23 -50.61 17.88
N PRO A 262 -25.53 -50.23 17.95
CA PRO A 262 -26.61 -51.19 18.12
C PRO A 262 -26.72 -52.19 16.96
N SER A 263 -26.55 -51.73 15.71
CA SER A 263 -26.66 -52.56 14.51
C SER A 263 -25.49 -53.55 14.43
N ILE A 264 -24.27 -53.09 14.69
CA ILE A 264 -23.06 -53.92 14.74
C ILE A 264 -23.20 -54.99 15.84
N SER A 265 -23.61 -54.60 17.06
CA SER A 265 -23.81 -55.53 18.17
C SER A 265 -24.86 -56.60 17.86
N SER A 266 -25.97 -56.20 17.21
CA SER A 266 -27.01 -57.12 16.75
C SER A 266 -26.47 -58.13 15.73
N THR A 267 -25.76 -57.67 14.70
CA THR A 267 -25.17 -58.54 13.67
C THR A 267 -24.12 -59.49 14.24
N VAL A 268 -23.26 -59.02 15.15
CA VAL A 268 -22.26 -59.88 15.82
C VAL A 268 -22.94 -60.94 16.69
N THR A 269 -24.01 -60.59 17.39
CA THR A 269 -24.79 -61.54 18.20
C THR A 269 -25.46 -62.60 17.31
N GLU A 270 -26.02 -62.17 16.18
CA GLU A 270 -26.62 -63.06 15.18
C GLU A 270 -25.58 -64.03 14.60
N LEU A 271 -24.43 -63.54 14.12
CA LEU A 271 -23.34 -64.37 13.61
C LEU A 271 -22.87 -65.40 14.65
N THR A 272 -22.79 -64.99 15.92
CA THR A 272 -22.42 -65.87 17.04
C THR A 272 -23.46 -66.96 17.25
N SER A 273 -24.75 -66.61 17.22
CA SER A 273 -25.84 -67.57 17.37
C SER A 273 -25.89 -68.61 16.23
N GLN A 274 -25.63 -68.17 15.00
CA GLN A 274 -25.72 -69.01 13.80
C GLN A 274 -24.53 -69.98 13.67
N ASN A 275 -23.35 -69.58 14.14
CA ASN A 275 -22.11 -70.36 14.02
C ASN A 275 -21.62 -70.95 15.35
N ASN A 276 -22.52 -71.20 16.30
CA ASN A 276 -22.16 -71.63 17.66
C ASN A 276 -21.32 -72.94 17.75
N ARG A 277 -21.32 -73.75 16.69
CA ARG A 277 -20.58 -75.02 16.58
C ARG A 277 -19.38 -74.95 15.64
N ASP A 278 -19.28 -73.91 14.81
CA ASP A 278 -18.15 -73.70 13.89
C ASP A 278 -17.47 -72.37 14.20
N HIS A 279 -16.57 -72.41 15.18
CA HIS A 279 -15.78 -71.25 15.59
C HIS A 279 -14.92 -70.69 14.44
N CYS A 280 -14.49 -71.53 13.50
CA CYS A 280 -13.70 -71.07 12.36
C CYS A 280 -14.55 -70.27 11.39
N ALA A 281 -15.78 -70.72 11.10
CA ALA A 281 -16.73 -69.95 10.31
C ALA A 281 -17.10 -68.64 11.01
N LEU A 282 -17.38 -68.68 12.32
CA LEU A 282 -17.69 -67.48 13.12
C LEU A 282 -16.59 -66.42 13.02
N VAL A 283 -15.34 -66.81 13.26
CA VAL A 283 -14.21 -65.87 13.20
C VAL A 283 -14.05 -65.31 11.79
N ARG A 284 -14.12 -66.14 10.75
CA ARG A 284 -14.02 -65.65 9.36
C ARG A 284 -15.13 -64.66 9.00
N SER A 285 -16.39 -64.99 9.30
CA SER A 285 -17.53 -64.11 8.99
C SER A 285 -17.51 -62.83 9.84
N GLY A 286 -17.16 -62.94 11.12
CA GLY A 286 -17.04 -61.79 12.03
C GLY A 286 -15.91 -60.85 11.63
N CYS A 287 -14.72 -61.37 11.33
CA CYS A 287 -13.61 -60.57 10.84
C CYS A 287 -13.93 -59.91 9.49
N ALA A 288 -14.51 -60.65 8.54
CA ALA A 288 -14.92 -60.08 7.25
C ALA A 288 -15.91 -58.93 7.43
N PHE A 289 -16.93 -59.10 8.27
CA PHE A 289 -17.90 -58.05 8.60
C PHE A 289 -17.22 -56.83 9.23
N MET A 290 -16.39 -57.01 10.25
CA MET A 290 -15.70 -55.89 10.90
C MET A 290 -14.76 -55.15 9.96
N VAL A 291 -14.03 -55.87 9.10
CA VAL A 291 -13.16 -55.27 8.09
C VAL A 291 -13.97 -54.38 7.13
N HIS A 292 -15.13 -54.85 6.66
CA HIS A 292 -16.01 -54.05 5.80
C HIS A 292 -16.53 -52.80 6.51
N VAL A 293 -17.00 -52.92 7.76
CA VAL A 293 -17.44 -51.77 8.55
C VAL A 293 -16.31 -50.75 8.74
N CYS A 294 -15.10 -51.21 9.07
CA CYS A 294 -13.94 -50.32 9.21
C CYS A 294 -13.58 -49.63 7.89
N GLN A 295 -13.64 -50.33 6.76
CA GLN A 295 -13.39 -49.75 5.43
C GLN A 295 -14.42 -48.67 5.07
N ASP A 296 -15.70 -48.95 5.31
CA ASP A 296 -16.78 -48.02 5.03
C ASP A 296 -16.72 -46.78 5.93
N GLU A 297 -16.45 -46.94 7.24
CA GLU A 297 -16.27 -45.83 8.17
C GLU A 297 -15.04 -44.99 7.83
N HIS A 298 -13.93 -45.61 7.44
CA HIS A 298 -12.73 -44.89 7.01
C HIS A 298 -13.00 -44.11 5.72
N GLN A 299 -13.69 -44.71 4.75
CA GLN A 299 -14.08 -44.00 3.53
C GLN A 299 -14.99 -42.81 3.85
N LEU A 300 -15.98 -42.99 4.72
CA LEU A 300 -16.89 -41.92 5.12
C LEU A 300 -16.16 -40.81 5.87
N TYR A 301 -15.22 -41.13 6.76
CA TYR A 301 -14.43 -40.14 7.47
C TYR A 301 -13.69 -39.20 6.51
N ASN A 302 -13.09 -39.75 5.44
CA ASN A 302 -12.38 -38.99 4.40
C ASN A 302 -13.31 -38.09 3.54
N GLU A 303 -14.63 -38.25 3.66
CA GLU A 303 -15.61 -37.31 3.08
C GLU A 303 -15.72 -36.01 3.90
N PHE A 304 -15.44 -36.06 5.20
CA PHE A 304 -15.54 -34.93 6.13
C PHE A 304 -14.20 -34.27 6.43
N PHE A 305 -13.14 -35.07 6.59
CA PHE A 305 -11.83 -34.64 7.04
C PHE A 305 -10.78 -34.91 5.96
N THR A 306 -9.78 -34.04 5.88
CA THR A 306 -8.70 -34.16 4.87
C THR A 306 -7.37 -34.59 5.48
N LYS A 307 -7.18 -34.39 6.79
CA LYS A 307 -5.97 -34.81 7.50
C LYS A 307 -6.22 -36.09 8.29
N PRO A 308 -5.22 -36.99 8.40
CA PRO A 308 -5.33 -38.15 9.28
C PRO A 308 -5.40 -37.70 10.74
N THR A 309 -6.14 -38.43 11.56
CA THR A 309 -6.20 -38.21 13.01
C THR A 309 -5.73 -39.46 13.75
N PRO A 310 -4.92 -39.32 14.81
CA PRO A 310 -4.55 -40.44 15.67
C PRO A 310 -5.75 -41.02 16.43
N LYS A 311 -6.93 -40.38 16.40
CA LYS A 311 -8.16 -40.92 16.96
C LYS A 311 -8.79 -42.05 16.12
N LEU A 312 -8.31 -42.27 14.90
CA LEU A 312 -8.74 -43.37 14.01
C LEU A 312 -7.79 -44.56 14.02
N GLU A 313 -6.59 -44.40 14.61
CA GLU A 313 -5.60 -45.48 14.80
C GLU A 313 -5.86 -46.22 16.11
#